data_AF-A0A3S0KBS1-F1
#
_entry.id   AF-A0A3S0KBS1-F1
#
_cell.length_a   1.000
_cell.length_b   1.000
_cell.length_c   1.000
_cell.angle_alpha   90.00
_cell.angle_beta   90.00
_cell.angle_gamma   90.00
#
_symmetry.space_group_name_H-M   'P 1'
#
loop_
_entity.id
_entity.type
_entity.pdbx_description
1 polymer ?
#
loop_
_entity_poly.entity_id
_entity_poly.type
_entity_poly.pdbx_seq_one_letter_code
_entity_poly.pdbx_strand_id
1 'polypeptide(L)'
;MIALNVNEISVLEDSLYFVNRSVEALNLQMIRLENNLLEDENKFFNYVADAHFYLVALKRLQQALISSKRVPNFWIRFGLYFEIFRNEISDAVVMRNILDHIDEYIINSGRHRTVSNSTLYNYTFDEKGCLFWGDMKFNRHKFQSSAGKIVHKYREMTSEEFRLYRHNTHVGN
;
A
#
# COMPACT_ATOMS: atom_id res chain seq x y z
N MET A 1 14.85 20.02 17.04
CA MET A 1 13.90 18.91 16.88
C MET A 1 13.32 18.64 18.25
N ILE A 2 11.99 18.66 18.41
CA ILE A 2 11.35 18.42 19.72
C ILE A 2 11.38 16.91 19.95
N ALA A 3 11.89 16.48 21.11
CA ALA A 3 11.88 15.07 21.49
C ALA A 3 10.45 14.56 21.62
N LEU A 4 10.16 13.42 21.01
CA LEU A 4 8.85 12.77 21.12
C LEU A 4 8.63 12.26 22.55
N ASN A 5 7.38 12.31 23.00
CA ASN A 5 7.00 11.68 24.26
C ASN A 5 6.71 10.17 24.08
N VAL A 6 6.52 9.44 25.19
CA VAL A 6 6.30 7.98 25.19
C VAL A 6 5.08 7.56 24.34
N ASN A 7 4.00 8.34 24.35
CA ASN A 7 2.80 8.00 23.58
C ASN A 7 3.04 8.17 22.07
N GLU A 8 3.75 9.23 21.67
CA GLU A 8 4.14 9.44 20.27
C GLU A 8 5.07 8.33 19.77
N ILE A 9 6.01 7.88 20.59
CA ILE A 9 6.90 6.77 20.26
C ILE A 9 6.12 5.47 20.08
N SER A 10 5.21 5.15 21.02
CA SER A 10 4.36 3.96 20.91
C SER A 10 3.53 3.96 19.61
N VAL A 11 2.99 5.12 19.20
CA VAL A 11 2.29 5.25 17.90
C VAL A 11 3.21 4.92 16.72
N LEU A 12 4.47 5.39 16.75
CA LEU A 12 5.42 5.09 15.66
C LEU A 12 5.85 3.63 15.65
N GLU A 13 5.99 2.98 16.81
CA GLU A 13 6.30 1.55 16.94
C GLU A 13 5.17 0.68 16.38
N ASP A 14 3.92 0.95 16.78
CA ASP A 14 2.74 0.27 16.26
C ASP A 14 2.62 0.43 14.74
N SER A 15 2.78 1.67 14.27
CA SER A 15 2.77 1.99 12.85
C SER A 15 3.85 1.21 12.10
N LEU A 16 5.08 1.18 12.62
CA LEU A 16 6.20 0.45 12.01
C LEU A 16 5.94 -1.05 11.97
N TYR A 17 5.34 -1.63 13.02
CA TYR A 17 4.91 -3.02 13.04
C TYR A 17 3.95 -3.32 11.87
N PHE A 18 2.91 -2.50 11.70
CA PHE A 18 1.94 -2.69 10.61
C PHE A 18 2.54 -2.43 9.22
N VAL A 19 3.48 -1.49 9.09
CA VAL A 19 4.25 -1.28 7.86
C VAL A 19 5.01 -2.55 7.49
N ASN A 20 5.73 -3.15 8.44
CA ASN A 20 6.50 -4.37 8.20
C ASN A 20 5.60 -5.54 7.77
N ARG A 21 4.47 -5.74 8.45
CA ARG A 21 3.49 -6.79 8.09
C ARG A 21 2.89 -6.57 6.70
N SER A 22 2.62 -5.31 6.33
CA SER A 22 2.08 -4.98 5.00
C SER A 22 3.10 -5.23 3.89
N VAL A 23 4.38 -4.93 4.12
CA VAL A 23 5.46 -5.20 3.17
C VAL A 23 5.71 -6.68 2.98
N GLU A 24 5.66 -7.47 4.05
CA GLU A 24 5.75 -8.92 3.96
C GLU A 24 4.64 -9.49 3.09
N ALA A 25 3.39 -9.05 3.30
CA ALA A 25 2.26 -9.42 2.47
C ALA A 25 2.47 -9.00 1.00
N LEU A 26 2.94 -7.79 0.73
CA LEU A 26 3.25 -7.33 -0.63
C LEU A 26 4.28 -8.21 -1.33
N ASN A 27 5.37 -8.55 -0.63
CA ASN A 27 6.43 -9.38 -1.17
C ASN A 27 5.93 -10.79 -1.48
N LEU A 28 5.15 -11.39 -0.58
CA LEU A 28 4.55 -12.71 -0.81
C LEU A 28 3.63 -12.71 -2.03
N GLN A 29 2.79 -11.70 -2.19
CA GLN A 29 1.91 -11.59 -3.36
C GLN A 29 2.70 -11.30 -4.64
N MET A 30 3.78 -10.51 -4.58
CA MET A 30 4.65 -10.29 -5.73
C MET A 30 5.29 -11.61 -6.21
N ILE A 31 5.82 -12.40 -5.28
CA ILE A 31 6.39 -13.73 -5.56
C ILE A 31 5.33 -14.64 -6.20
N ARG A 32 4.11 -14.64 -5.67
CA ARG A 32 2.99 -15.41 -6.25
C ARG A 32 2.65 -14.94 -7.65
N LEU A 33 2.55 -13.63 -7.89
CA LEU A 33 2.28 -13.06 -9.22
C LEU A 33 3.37 -13.38 -10.25
N GLU A 34 4.62 -13.53 -9.80
CA GLU A 34 5.76 -13.91 -10.65
C GLU A 34 5.80 -15.42 -10.91
N ASN A 35 5.46 -16.25 -9.91
CA ASN A 35 5.61 -17.71 -9.96
C ASN A 35 4.34 -18.47 -10.36
N ASN A 36 3.14 -17.89 -10.21
CA ASN A 36 1.87 -18.50 -10.64
C ASN A 36 1.73 -18.60 -12.17
N LEU A 37 2.79 -18.31 -12.92
CA LEU A 37 2.87 -18.62 -14.33
C LEU A 37 3.10 -20.11 -14.63
N LEU A 38 3.42 -20.97 -13.66
CA LEU A 38 4.04 -22.27 -13.96
C LEU A 38 3.20 -23.56 -13.83
N GLU A 39 2.11 -23.67 -13.03
CA GLU A 39 1.62 -25.05 -12.69
C GLU A 39 0.11 -25.34 -12.54
N ASP A 40 -0.85 -24.47 -12.94
CA ASP A 40 -2.29 -24.74 -12.64
C ASP A 40 -3.27 -24.49 -13.81
N GLU A 41 -4.29 -25.36 -13.97
CA GLU A 41 -5.36 -25.24 -14.97
C GLU A 41 -6.27 -24.01 -14.70
N ASN A 42 -6.30 -23.54 -13.45
CA ASN A 42 -7.05 -22.34 -13.01
C ASN A 42 -6.19 -21.07 -12.89
N LYS A 43 -5.01 -21.05 -13.50
CA LYS A 43 -3.99 -19.98 -13.46
C LYS A 43 -4.53 -18.55 -13.56
N PHE A 44 -5.55 -18.34 -14.38
CA PHE A 44 -6.16 -17.03 -14.58
C PHE A 44 -6.85 -16.50 -13.32
N PHE A 45 -7.67 -17.32 -12.66
CA PHE A 45 -8.37 -16.95 -11.44
C PHE A 45 -7.39 -16.72 -10.29
N ASN A 46 -6.36 -17.56 -10.18
CA ASN A 46 -5.31 -17.42 -9.17
C ASN A 46 -4.54 -16.10 -9.34
N TYR A 47 -4.19 -15.74 -10.58
CA TYR A 47 -3.48 -14.49 -10.86
C TYR A 47 -4.32 -13.26 -10.50
N VAL A 48 -5.61 -13.26 -10.85
CA VAL A 48 -6.53 -12.15 -10.51
C VAL A 48 -6.71 -12.03 -9.00
N ALA A 49 -6.87 -13.16 -8.30
CA ALA A 49 -6.95 -13.19 -6.84
C ALA A 49 -5.68 -12.65 -6.18
N ASP A 50 -4.50 -13.06 -6.65
CA ASP A 50 -3.23 -12.54 -6.13
C ASP A 50 -3.08 -11.04 -6.40
N ALA A 51 -3.50 -10.57 -7.57
CA ALA A 51 -3.50 -9.14 -7.89
C ALA A 51 -4.42 -8.37 -6.92
N HIS A 52 -5.61 -8.91 -6.60
CA HIS A 52 -6.49 -8.32 -5.59
C HIS A 52 -5.83 -8.28 -4.21
N PHE A 53 -5.26 -9.39 -3.74
CA PHE A 53 -4.57 -9.43 -2.45
C PHE A 53 -3.34 -8.50 -2.41
N TYR A 54 -2.63 -8.33 -3.52
CA TYR A 54 -1.55 -7.36 -3.66
C TYR A 54 -2.06 -5.92 -3.47
N LEU A 55 -3.17 -5.56 -4.13
CA LEU A 55 -3.80 -4.25 -3.98
C LEU A 55 -4.32 -4.00 -2.55
N VAL A 56 -4.86 -5.02 -1.89
CA VAL A 56 -5.25 -4.97 -0.46
C VAL A 56 -4.03 -4.72 0.43
N ALA A 57 -2.92 -5.42 0.18
CA ALA A 57 -1.68 -5.22 0.93
C ALA A 57 -1.09 -3.80 0.75
N LEU A 58 -1.15 -3.24 -0.47
CA LEU A 58 -0.77 -1.84 -0.73
C LEU A 58 -1.63 -0.87 0.07
N LYS A 59 -2.94 -1.11 0.14
CA LYS A 59 -3.85 -0.26 0.92
C LYS A 59 -3.55 -0.33 2.42
N ARG A 60 -3.23 -1.53 2.94
CA ARG A 60 -2.83 -1.71 4.34
C ARG A 60 -1.51 -0.98 4.64
N LEU A 61 -0.53 -1.05 3.74
CA LEU A 61 0.69 -0.26 3.85
C LEU A 61 0.38 1.25 3.92
N GLN A 62 -0.48 1.74 3.02
CA GLN A 62 -0.91 3.14 3.04
C GLN A 62 -1.58 3.53 4.37
N GLN A 63 -2.47 2.70 4.91
CA GLN A 63 -3.15 2.95 6.18
C GLN A 63 -2.20 2.91 7.38
N ALA A 64 -1.26 1.95 7.40
CA ALA A 64 -0.22 1.87 8.42
C ALA A 64 0.60 3.16 8.45
N LEU A 65 1.08 3.62 7.29
CA LEU A 65 1.83 4.88 7.18
C LEU A 65 0.98 6.10 7.63
N ILE A 66 -0.31 6.15 7.28
CA ILE A 66 -1.23 7.22 7.71
C ILE A 66 -1.36 7.30 9.24
N SER A 67 -1.21 6.19 9.97
CA SER A 67 -1.33 6.21 11.44
C SER A 67 -0.31 7.14 12.11
N SER A 68 0.86 7.34 11.48
CA SER A 68 1.88 8.29 11.94
C SER A 68 1.45 9.77 11.88
N LYS A 69 0.32 10.10 11.24
CA LYS A 69 -0.30 11.45 11.31
C LYS A 69 -0.57 11.91 12.74
N ARG A 70 -0.75 10.97 13.67
CA ARG A 70 -0.97 11.24 15.10
C ARG A 70 0.28 11.78 15.81
N VAL A 71 1.43 11.79 15.14
CA VAL A 71 2.69 12.38 15.63
C VAL A 71 3.03 13.58 14.72
N PRO A 72 2.56 14.79 15.05
CA PRO A 72 2.58 15.93 14.11
C PRO A 72 3.99 16.31 13.64
N ASN A 73 4.97 16.32 14.54
CA ASN A 73 6.36 16.69 14.21
C ASN A 73 7.03 15.69 13.24
N PHE A 74 6.69 14.41 13.38
CA PHE A 74 7.11 13.38 12.44
C PHE A 74 6.38 13.57 11.11
N TRP A 75 5.06 13.74 11.15
CA TRP A 75 4.23 13.85 9.95
C TRP A 75 4.55 15.07 9.09
N ILE A 76 4.90 16.21 9.68
CA ILE A 76 5.31 17.41 8.92
C ILE A 76 6.50 17.09 7.99
N ARG A 77 7.44 16.25 8.44
CA ARG A 77 8.61 15.84 7.65
C ARG A 77 8.30 14.67 6.72
N PHE A 78 7.51 13.71 7.19
CA PHE A 78 7.22 12.49 6.44
C PHE A 78 6.11 12.67 5.37
N GLY A 79 5.20 13.63 5.59
CA GLY A 79 3.97 13.81 4.82
C GLY A 79 4.22 14.03 3.33
N LEU A 80 5.29 14.73 2.94
CA LEU A 80 5.63 14.92 1.53
C LEU A 80 5.93 13.59 0.82
N TYR A 81 6.75 12.73 1.45
CA TYR A 81 7.06 11.40 0.90
C TYR A 81 5.81 10.54 0.81
N PHE A 82 4.93 10.64 1.81
CA PHE A 82 3.66 9.95 1.81
C PHE A 82 2.76 10.39 0.65
N GLU A 83 2.65 11.69 0.36
CA GLU A 83 1.84 12.18 -0.76
C GLU A 83 2.41 11.76 -2.12
N ILE A 84 3.75 11.75 -2.28
CA ILE A 84 4.40 11.20 -3.47
C ILE A 84 4.02 9.73 -3.66
N PHE A 85 4.14 8.91 -2.61
CA PHE A 85 3.72 7.51 -2.62
C PHE A 85 2.24 7.37 -3.00
N ARG A 86 1.34 8.13 -2.37
CA ARG A 86 -0.10 8.10 -2.66
C ARG A 86 -0.39 8.37 -4.13
N ASN A 87 0.29 9.35 -4.72
CA ASN A 87 0.12 9.68 -6.14
C ASN A 87 0.64 8.57 -7.05
N GLU A 88 1.79 7.98 -6.73
CA GLU A 88 2.39 6.89 -7.51
C GLU A 88 1.53 5.62 -7.50
N ILE A 89 0.77 5.36 -6.43
CA ILE A 89 -0.14 4.21 -6.30
C ILE A 89 -1.62 4.56 -6.51
N SER A 90 -1.93 5.75 -7.04
CA SER A 90 -3.33 6.21 -7.20
C SER A 90 -4.18 5.23 -8.02
N ASP A 91 -3.65 4.73 -9.15
CA ASP A 91 -4.30 3.72 -9.98
C ASP A 91 -4.62 2.43 -9.20
N ALA A 92 -3.70 1.99 -8.33
CA ALA A 92 -3.90 0.80 -7.50
C ALA A 92 -5.08 0.95 -6.52
N VAL A 93 -5.28 2.17 -5.99
CA VAL A 93 -6.42 2.46 -5.11
C VAL A 93 -7.74 2.38 -5.88
N VAL A 94 -7.78 2.88 -7.12
CA VAL A 94 -8.96 2.81 -7.98
C VAL A 94 -9.27 1.34 -8.31
N MET A 95 -8.29 0.56 -8.76
CA MET A 95 -8.46 -0.87 -9.05
C MET A 95 -9.02 -1.63 -7.84
N ARG A 96 -8.48 -1.37 -6.64
CA ARG A 96 -8.97 -1.97 -5.40
C ARG A 96 -10.42 -1.61 -5.11
N ASN A 97 -10.79 -0.34 -5.27
CA ASN A 97 -12.18 0.09 -5.04
C ASN A 97 -13.15 -0.52 -6.04
N ILE A 98 -12.72 -0.78 -7.27
CA ILE A 98 -13.51 -1.53 -8.25
C ILE A 98 -13.75 -2.97 -7.77
N LEU A 99 -12.69 -3.64 -7.32
CA LEU A 99 -12.75 -5.02 -6.84
C LEU A 99 -13.60 -5.19 -5.58
N ASP A 100 -13.44 -4.31 -4.59
CA ASP A 100 -14.14 -4.41 -3.30
C ASP A 100 -15.66 -4.15 -3.42
N HIS A 101 -16.10 -3.46 -4.47
CA HIS A 101 -17.50 -3.06 -4.65
C HIS A 101 -18.09 -3.61 -5.96
N ILE A 102 -17.52 -4.67 -6.51
CA ILE A 102 -17.93 -5.22 -7.80
C ILE A 102 -19.43 -5.54 -7.84
N ASP A 103 -19.98 -6.12 -6.77
CA ASP A 103 -21.41 -6.43 -6.65
C ASP A 103 -22.29 -5.18 -6.64
N GLU A 104 -21.84 -4.11 -5.97
CA GLU A 104 -22.56 -2.84 -5.93
C GLU A 104 -22.60 -2.17 -7.30
N TYR A 105 -21.51 -2.26 -8.07
CA TYR A 105 -21.47 -1.79 -9.45
C TYR A 105 -22.33 -2.65 -10.39
N ILE A 106 -22.38 -3.97 -10.17
CA ILE A 106 -23.21 -4.90 -10.94
C ILE A 106 -24.68 -4.51 -10.88
N ILE A 107 -25.17 -4.08 -9.72
CA ILE A 107 -26.56 -3.68 -9.52
C ILE A 107 -26.81 -2.17 -9.67
N ASN A 108 -25.87 -1.41 -10.25
CA ASN A 108 -25.92 0.06 -10.41
C ASN A 108 -26.14 0.84 -9.10
N SER A 109 -25.68 0.30 -7.97
CA SER A 109 -25.77 0.92 -6.64
C SER A 109 -24.45 1.58 -6.19
N GLY A 110 -23.31 1.19 -6.77
CA GLY A 110 -21.97 1.72 -6.47
C GLY A 110 -21.73 3.12 -7.05
N ARG A 111 -21.34 4.08 -6.19
CA ARG A 111 -21.21 5.52 -6.53
C ARG A 111 -19.77 6.06 -6.47
N HIS A 112 -18.77 5.39 -7.03
CA HIS A 112 -17.48 6.07 -7.23
C HIS A 112 -17.56 6.96 -8.48
N ARG A 113 -17.70 8.27 -8.27
CA ARG A 113 -18.01 9.28 -9.32
C ARG A 113 -17.01 9.35 -10.48
N THR A 114 -15.85 8.72 -10.35
CA THR A 114 -14.74 8.78 -11.30
C THR A 114 -14.65 7.56 -12.22
N VAL A 115 -15.51 6.56 -12.05
CA VAL A 115 -15.48 5.32 -12.84
C VAL A 115 -16.81 5.18 -13.57
N SER A 116 -16.80 5.07 -14.90
CA SER A 116 -18.03 4.85 -15.67
C SER A 116 -18.46 3.39 -15.58
N ASN A 117 -19.78 3.14 -15.54
CA ASN A 117 -20.33 1.77 -15.51
C ASN A 117 -19.83 0.89 -16.67
N SER A 118 -19.43 1.49 -17.80
CA SER A 118 -18.89 0.78 -18.96
C SER A 118 -17.45 0.27 -18.80
N THR A 119 -16.65 0.82 -17.87
CA THR A 119 -15.24 0.41 -17.64
C THR A 119 -15.07 -0.63 -16.53
N LEU A 120 -16.14 -0.91 -15.77
CA LEU A 120 -16.10 -1.74 -14.55
C LEU A 120 -16.07 -3.26 -14.78
N TYR A 121 -16.53 -3.71 -15.95
CA TYR A 121 -16.82 -5.14 -16.17
C TYR A 121 -15.68 -5.97 -16.74
N ASN A 122 -14.63 -5.34 -17.27
CA ASN A 122 -13.63 -6.05 -18.04
C ASN A 122 -12.26 -5.81 -17.43
N TYR A 123 -11.78 -6.79 -16.69
CA TYR A 123 -10.34 -6.95 -16.63
C TYR A 123 -9.88 -7.68 -17.89
N THR A 124 -8.84 -7.17 -18.52
CA THR A 124 -8.30 -7.73 -19.76
C THR A 124 -6.84 -8.05 -19.56
N PHE A 125 -6.34 -8.96 -20.40
CA PHE A 125 -4.92 -9.25 -20.48
C PHE A 125 -4.44 -8.83 -21.87
N ASP A 126 -3.30 -8.13 -21.92
CA ASP A 126 -2.62 -7.91 -23.20
C ASP A 126 -1.93 -9.21 -23.67
N GLU A 127 -1.37 -9.18 -24.88
CA GLU A 127 -0.61 -10.30 -25.47
C GLU A 127 0.57 -10.75 -24.62
N LYS A 128 1.03 -9.92 -23.67
CA LYS A 128 2.14 -10.19 -22.75
C LYS A 128 1.66 -10.66 -21.38
N GLY A 129 0.35 -10.91 -21.22
CA GLY A 129 -0.25 -11.31 -19.95
C GLY A 129 -0.28 -10.21 -18.90
N CYS A 130 -0.21 -8.94 -19.30
CA CYS A 130 -0.38 -7.82 -18.39
C CYS A 130 -1.87 -7.56 -18.13
N LEU A 131 -2.23 -7.49 -16.86
CA LEU A 131 -3.59 -7.27 -16.40
C LEU A 131 -3.96 -5.78 -16.46
N PHE A 132 -5.14 -5.50 -17.00
CA PHE A 132 -5.77 -4.19 -17.03
C PHE A 132 -7.13 -4.26 -16.34
N TRP A 133 -7.53 -3.20 -15.65
CA TRP A 133 -8.90 -2.97 -15.19
C TRP A 133 -9.44 -1.73 -15.89
N GLY A 134 -10.35 -1.90 -16.84
CA GLY A 134 -10.68 -0.83 -17.79
C GLY A 134 -9.43 -0.38 -18.54
N ASP A 135 -9.13 0.92 -18.52
CA ASP A 135 -7.93 1.50 -19.16
C ASP A 135 -6.70 1.52 -18.24
N MET A 136 -6.83 1.06 -17.00
CA MET A 136 -5.74 1.12 -16.02
C MET A 136 -4.89 -0.14 -16.05
N LYS A 137 -3.58 0.04 -16.30
CA LYS A 137 -2.59 -1.06 -16.29
C LYS A 137 -2.18 -1.42 -14.87
N PHE A 138 -2.31 -2.69 -14.48
CA PHE A 138 -1.79 -3.22 -13.21
C PHE A 138 -0.26 -3.25 -13.23
N ASN A 139 0.36 -2.10 -12.91
CA ASN A 139 1.80 -1.93 -12.95
C ASN A 139 2.46 -2.33 -11.61
N ARG A 140 2.44 -3.64 -11.32
CA ARG A 140 3.00 -4.21 -10.08
C ARG A 140 4.43 -3.77 -9.79
N HIS A 141 5.29 -3.63 -10.79
CA HIS A 141 6.68 -3.21 -10.60
C HIS A 141 6.79 -1.73 -10.17
N LYS A 142 5.98 -0.83 -10.76
CA LYS A 142 5.88 0.56 -10.31
C LYS A 142 5.40 0.63 -8.87
N PHE A 143 4.34 -0.12 -8.53
CA PHE A 143 3.79 -0.13 -7.17
C PHE A 143 4.78 -0.69 -6.15
N GLN A 144 5.48 -1.79 -6.48
CA GLN A 144 6.50 -2.40 -5.65
C GLN A 144 7.68 -1.46 -5.41
N SER A 145 8.15 -0.79 -6.47
CA SER A 145 9.23 0.20 -6.37
C SER A 145 8.83 1.38 -5.47
N SER A 146 7.62 1.90 -5.66
CA SER A 146 7.06 2.98 -4.84
C SER A 146 6.94 2.58 -3.36
N ALA A 147 6.40 1.38 -3.09
CA ALA A 147 6.30 0.82 -1.75
C ALA A 147 7.68 0.66 -1.09
N GLY A 148 8.67 0.16 -1.82
CA GLY A 148 10.04 0.03 -1.32
C GLY A 148 10.66 1.36 -0.91
N LYS A 149 10.51 2.40 -1.74
CA LYS A 149 11.02 3.75 -1.46
C LYS A 149 10.41 4.35 -0.20
N ILE A 150 9.08 4.30 -0.07
CA ILE A 150 8.39 4.91 1.08
C ILE A 150 8.70 4.16 2.39
N VAL A 151 8.80 2.82 2.34
CA VAL A 151 9.13 2.00 3.50
C VAL A 151 10.55 2.24 3.96
N HIS A 152 11.51 2.32 3.03
CA HIS A 152 12.89 2.67 3.36
C HIS A 152 12.94 4.01 4.08
N LYS A 153 12.28 5.03 3.52
CA LYS A 153 12.27 6.36 4.13
C LYS A 153 11.58 6.39 5.50
N TYR A 154 10.46 5.69 5.63
CA TYR A 154 9.75 5.60 6.91
C TYR A 154 10.63 4.96 7.99
N ARG A 155 11.30 3.84 7.68
CA ARG A 155 12.22 3.13 8.59
C ARG A 155 13.41 3.99 9.01
N GLU A 156 14.01 4.72 8.07
CA GLU A 156 15.11 5.65 8.35
C GLU A 156 14.67 6.69 9.39
N MET A 157 13.54 7.35 9.15
CA MET A 157 13.04 8.40 10.02
C MET A 157 12.60 7.88 11.40
N THR A 158 11.87 6.76 11.47
CA THR A 158 11.48 6.18 12.77
C THR A 158 12.69 5.72 13.58
N SER A 159 13.73 5.18 12.92
CA SER A 159 14.96 4.77 13.60
C SER A 159 15.72 5.95 14.20
N GLU A 160 15.66 7.12 13.56
CA GLU A 160 16.18 8.38 14.12
C GLU A 160 15.38 8.79 15.37
N GLU A 161 14.05 8.82 15.30
CA GLU A 161 13.19 9.17 16.44
C GLU A 161 13.42 8.25 17.65
N PHE A 162 13.48 6.94 17.42
CA PHE A 162 13.73 5.97 18.50
C PHE A 162 15.13 6.12 19.11
N ARG A 163 16.12 6.60 18.34
CA ARG A 163 17.46 6.87 18.85
C ARG A 163 17.46 8.12 19.72
N LEU A 164 16.83 9.20 19.26
CA LEU A 164 16.72 10.45 19.99
C LEU A 164 15.96 10.27 21.30
N TYR A 165 14.84 9.54 21.26
CA TYR A 165 14.07 9.22 22.47
C TYR A 165 14.91 8.47 23.50
N ARG A 166 15.56 7.36 23.10
CA ARG A 166 16.41 6.56 24.00
C ARG A 166 17.56 7.38 24.61
N HIS A 167 18.21 8.22 23.81
CA HIS A 167 19.28 9.09 24.30
C HIS A 167 18.77 10.04 25.39
N ASN A 168 17.63 10.69 25.17
CA ASN A 168 17.06 11.63 26.13
C ASN A 168 16.57 10.96 27.41
N THR A 169 16.03 9.73 27.34
CA THR A 169 15.62 8.97 28.53
C THR A 169 16.79 8.47 29.37
N HIS A 170 17.97 8.27 28.77
CA HIS A 170 19.17 7.84 29.51
C HIS A 170 19.96 8.98 30.12
N VAL A 171 19.87 10.20 29.58
CA VAL A 171 20.56 11.39 30.10
C VAL A 171 19.73 12.09 31.21
N GLY A 172 18.42 11.83 31.26
CA GLY A 172 17.50 12.44 32.24
C GLY A 172 17.29 11.66 33.55
N ASN A 173 17.95 10.52 33.73
CA ASN A 173 17.95 9.71 34.96
C ASN A 173 19.36 9.70 35.57
#